data_AF-A0A662T151-F1
#
_entry.id   AF-A0A662T151-F1
#
_cell.length_a   1.000
_cell.length_b   1.000
_cell.length_c   1.000
_cell.angle_alpha   90.00
_cell.angle_beta   90.00
_cell.angle_gamma   90.00
#
_symmetry.space_group_name_H-M   'P 1'
#
loop_
_entity.id
_entity.type
_entity.pdbx_description
1 polymer ?
#
loop_
_entity_poly.entity_id
_entity_poly.type
_entity_poly.pdbx_seq_one_letter_code
_entity_poly.pdbx_strand_id
1 'polypeptide(L)'
;MVRELSLSQRKAADKLGLTHAAVSQYLKGKRGRSVEIRKEIMEKIRGAAREIATSKDPEVVTEKICQICRALRASMPCSYEKRSLHEADNVNRKGVTSTYDSNRTR
;
A
#
# COMPACT_ATOMS: atom_id res chain seq x y z
N MET A 1 -13.01 -8.25 1.17
CA MET A 1 -12.15 -7.69 2.24
C MET A 1 -12.76 -6.51 3.00
N VAL A 2 -13.03 -5.33 2.40
CA VAL A 2 -13.57 -4.18 3.19
C VAL A 2 -14.88 -4.51 3.92
N ARG A 3 -15.82 -5.14 3.20
CA ARG A 3 -17.09 -5.62 3.78
C ARG A 3 -16.93 -6.81 4.73
N GLU A 4 -15.96 -7.69 4.47
CA GLU A 4 -15.65 -8.86 5.30
C GLU A 4 -15.12 -8.46 6.69
N LEU A 5 -14.44 -7.32 6.77
CA LEU A 5 -13.91 -6.78 8.03
C LEU A 5 -14.89 -5.79 8.71
N SER A 6 -16.14 -5.71 8.22
CA SER A 6 -17.17 -4.78 8.70
C SER A 6 -16.70 -3.31 8.77
N LEU A 7 -15.78 -2.92 7.87
CA LEU A 7 -15.29 -1.56 7.77
C LEU A 7 -16.11 -0.75 6.78
N SER A 8 -16.38 0.51 7.11
CA SER A 8 -16.89 1.47 6.12
C SER A 8 -15.78 1.86 5.14
N GLN A 9 -16.14 2.25 3.91
CA GLN A 9 -15.17 2.74 2.92
C GLN A 9 -14.35 3.91 3.46
N ARG A 10 -14.96 4.77 4.29
CA ARG A 10 -14.28 5.90 4.93
C ARG A 10 -13.24 5.43 5.95
N LYS A 11 -13.62 4.55 6.89
CA LYS A 11 -12.67 4.00 7.87
C LYS A 11 -11.51 3.26 7.20
N ALA A 12 -11.77 2.54 6.11
CA ALA A 12 -10.73 1.88 5.33
C ALA A 12 -9.79 2.88 4.65
N ALA A 13 -10.32 3.98 4.11
CA ALA A 13 -9.54 5.05 3.51
C ALA A 13 -8.64 5.73 4.55
N ASP A 14 -9.20 6.08 5.71
CA ASP A 14 -8.49 6.74 6.80
C ASP A 14 -7.34 5.86 7.32
N LYS A 15 -7.58 4.55 7.54
CA LYS A 15 -6.55 3.59 7.98
C LYS A 15 -5.41 3.42 6.98
N LEU A 16 -5.68 3.56 5.69
CA LEU A 16 -4.69 3.35 4.63
C LEU A 16 -4.05 4.67 4.15
N GLY A 17 -4.45 5.81 4.70
CA GLY A 17 -4.00 7.12 4.21
C GLY A 17 -4.43 7.41 2.76
N LEU A 18 -5.56 6.84 2.33
CA LEU A 18 -6.10 6.99 0.97
C LEU A 18 -7.30 7.92 0.94
N THR A 19 -7.66 8.40 -0.26
CA THR A 19 -8.93 9.11 -0.44
C THR A 19 -10.09 8.13 -0.49
N HIS A 20 -11.26 8.54 0.01
CA HIS A 20 -12.50 7.76 -0.12
C HIS A 20 -12.82 7.40 -1.58
N ALA A 21 -12.54 8.32 -2.51
CA ALA A 21 -12.70 8.09 -3.95
C ALA A 21 -11.81 6.95 -4.46
N ALA A 22 -10.56 6.85 -3.99
CA ALA A 22 -9.65 5.76 -4.37
C ALA A 22 -10.22 4.39 -3.95
N VAL A 23 -10.71 4.26 -2.71
CA VAL A 23 -11.33 3.02 -2.22
C VAL A 23 -12.57 2.67 -3.05
N SER A 24 -13.41 3.66 -3.36
CA SER A 24 -14.59 3.45 -4.22
C SER A 24 -14.22 2.95 -5.62
N GLN A 25 -13.13 3.45 -6.21
CA GLN A 25 -12.65 3.00 -7.52
C GLN A 25 -12.18 1.54 -7.52
N TYR A 26 -11.46 1.10 -6.48
CA TYR A 26 -11.07 -0.31 -6.32
C TYR A 26 -12.31 -1.20 -6.15
N LEU A 27 -13.29 -0.81 -5.33
CA LEU A 27 -14.51 -1.59 -5.11
C LEU A 27 -15.39 -1.68 -6.36
N LYS A 28 -15.44 -0.61 -7.17
CA LYS A 28 -16.14 -0.62 -8.47
C LYS A 28 -15.36 -1.40 -9.55
N GLY A 29 -14.17 -1.90 -9.23
CA GLY A 29 -13.31 -2.62 -10.17
C GLY A 29 -12.73 -1.74 -11.29
N LYS A 30 -12.73 -0.41 -11.11
CA LYS A 30 -12.05 0.52 -12.03
C LYS A 30 -10.52 0.41 -11.94
N ARG A 31 -10.02 -0.15 -10.84
CA ARG A 31 -8.60 -0.48 -10.60
C ARG A 31 -8.50 -1.90 -10.06
N GLY A 32 -7.43 -2.60 -10.43
CA GLY A 32 -7.09 -3.90 -9.83
C GLY A 32 -8.00 -5.08 -10.21
N ARG A 33 -9.01 -4.92 -11.07
CA ARG A 33 -9.96 -5.99 -11.43
C ARG A 33 -9.30 -7.17 -12.16
N SER A 34 -8.30 -6.90 -13.00
CA SER A 34 -7.58 -7.90 -13.80
C SER A 34 -6.28 -8.38 -13.16
N VAL A 35 -6.02 -8.04 -11.89
CA VAL A 35 -4.79 -8.45 -11.21
C VAL A 35 -5.00 -9.83 -10.63
N GLU A 36 -4.34 -10.82 -11.22
CA GLU A 36 -4.28 -12.18 -10.68
C GLU A 36 -3.18 -12.26 -9.63
N ILE A 37 -3.58 -12.57 -8.39
CA ILE A 37 -2.67 -12.74 -7.26
C ILE A 37 -2.71 -14.20 -6.83
N ARG A 38 -1.53 -14.83 -6.69
CA ARG A 38 -1.42 -16.21 -6.20
C ARG A 38 -2.13 -16.36 -4.86
N LYS A 39 -2.81 -17.49 -4.66
CA LYS A 39 -3.61 -17.78 -3.46
C LYS A 39 -2.82 -17.57 -2.15
N GLU A 40 -1.57 -18.01 -2.12
CA GLU A 40 -0.68 -17.85 -0.96
C GLU A 40 -0.47 -16.39 -0.56
N ILE A 41 -0.35 -15.50 -1.54
CA ILE A 41 -0.16 -14.06 -1.29
C ILE A 41 -1.48 -13.43 -0.89
N MET A 42 -2.60 -13.88 -1.46
CA MET A 42 -3.92 -13.45 -1.03
C MET A 42 -4.19 -13.77 0.44
N GLU A 43 -3.73 -14.91 0.96
CA GLU A 43 -3.83 -15.22 2.39
C GLU A 43 -2.98 -14.26 3.24
N LYS A 44 -1.76 -13.93 2.80
CA LYS A 44 -0.92 -12.92 3.46
C LYS A 44 -1.59 -11.54 3.49
N ILE A 45 -2.20 -11.14 2.37
CA ILE A 45 -2.96 -9.88 2.26
C ILE A 45 -4.14 -9.88 3.23
N ARG A 46 -4.89 -11.00 3.34
CA ARG A 46 -6.00 -11.13 4.29
C ARG A 46 -5.55 -11.02 5.75
N GLY A 47 -4.44 -11.68 6.10
CA GLY A 47 -3.83 -11.59 7.43
C GLY A 47 -3.45 -10.15 7.77
N ALA A 48 -2.67 -9.51 6.90
CA ALA A 48 -2.27 -8.12 7.05
C ALA A 48 -3.48 -7.17 7.12
N ALA A 49 -4.54 -7.39 6.34
CA ALA A 49 -5.74 -6.57 6.38
C ALA A 49 -6.46 -6.64 7.74
N ARG A 50 -6.49 -7.81 8.38
CA ARG A 50 -7.03 -7.97 9.74
C ARG A 50 -6.19 -7.19 10.76
N GLU A 51 -4.87 -7.31 10.69
CA GLU A 51 -3.97 -6.60 11.60
C GLU A 51 -4.06 -5.07 11.42
N ILE A 52 -4.13 -4.59 10.18
CA ILE A 52 -4.36 -3.16 9.88
C ILE A 52 -5.73 -2.70 10.40
N ALA A 53 -6.75 -3.53 10.29
CA ALA A 53 -8.09 -3.19 10.76
C ALA A 53 -8.17 -3.03 12.28
N THR A 54 -7.43 -3.83 13.06
CA THR A 54 -7.44 -3.78 14.52
C THR A 54 -6.39 -2.84 15.10
N SER A 55 -5.26 -2.64 14.42
CA SER A 55 -4.19 -1.77 14.89
C SER A 55 -4.58 -0.30 14.88
N LYS A 56 -4.09 0.43 15.89
CA LYS A 56 -4.12 1.91 15.96
C LYS A 56 -2.76 2.53 15.63
N ASP A 57 -1.73 1.69 15.53
CA ASP A 57 -0.36 2.13 15.30
C ASP A 57 -0.10 2.25 13.79
N PRO A 58 0.25 3.45 13.29
CA PRO A 58 0.57 3.67 11.88
C PRO A 58 1.83 2.93 11.42
N GLU A 59 2.77 2.59 12.31
CA GLU A 59 3.97 1.81 11.96
C GLU A 59 3.60 0.40 11.54
N VAL A 60 2.66 -0.24 12.25
CA VAL A 60 2.11 -1.56 11.88
C VAL A 60 1.50 -1.53 10.49
N VAL A 61 0.77 -0.46 10.14
CA VAL A 61 0.17 -0.34 8.80
C VAL A 61 1.26 -0.31 7.73
N THR A 62 2.29 0.50 7.94
CA THR A 62 3.42 0.64 7.02
C THR A 62 4.18 -0.66 6.88
N GLU A 63 4.47 -1.33 8.00
CA GLU A 63 5.18 -2.60 8.03
C GLU A 63 4.44 -3.67 7.23
N LYS A 64 3.13 -3.83 7.47
CA LYS A 64 2.30 -4.84 6.80
C LYS A 64 2.19 -4.59 5.30
N ILE A 65 2.05 -3.33 4.89
CA ILE A 65 2.09 -2.95 3.47
C ILE A 65 3.44 -3.32 2.85
N CYS A 66 4.56 -2.98 3.51
CA CYS A 66 5.90 -3.31 3.05
C CYS A 66 6.14 -4.82 2.94
N GLN A 67 5.62 -5.61 3.88
CA GLN A 67 5.68 -7.08 3.83
C GLN A 67 4.92 -7.63 2.62
N ILE A 68 3.70 -7.16 2.35
CA ILE A 68 2.92 -7.54 1.16
C ILE A 68 3.67 -7.17 -0.12
N CYS A 69 4.19 -5.93 -0.21
CA CYS A 69 4.92 -5.45 -1.37
C CYS A 69 6.15 -6.32 -1.68
N ARG A 70 6.91 -6.74 -0.66
CA ARG A 70 8.04 -7.66 -0.82
C ARG A 70 7.59 -9.04 -1.31
N ALA A 71 6.51 -9.59 -0.73
CA ALA A 71 5.96 -10.87 -1.15
C ALA A 71 5.46 -10.85 -2.61
N LEU A 72 4.77 -9.78 -3.02
CA LEU A 72 4.34 -9.59 -4.40
C LEU A 72 5.53 -9.51 -5.36
N ARG A 73 6.55 -8.70 -5.04
CA ARG A 73 7.77 -8.59 -5.87
C ARG A 73 8.51 -9.91 -6.02
N ALA A 74 8.66 -10.67 -4.93
CA ALA A 74 9.30 -11.98 -4.97
C ALA A 74 8.52 -13.02 -5.79
N SER A 75 7.19 -12.86 -5.87
CA SER A 75 6.33 -13.78 -6.63
C SER A 75 6.27 -13.50 -8.12
N MET A 76 6.56 -12.26 -8.53
CA MET A 76 6.59 -11.90 -9.94
C MET A 76 7.87 -12.49 -10.56
N PRO A 77 7.78 -13.15 -11.72
CA PRO A 77 8.97 -13.61 -12.43
C PRO A 77 9.83 -12.37 -12.75
N CYS A 78 11.06 -12.38 -12.25
CA CYS A 78 12.01 -11.30 -12.46
C CYS A 78 12.40 -11.24 -13.94
N SER A 79 11.93 -10.23 -14.67
CA SER A 79 12.34 -9.98 -16.06
C SER A 79 13.22 -8.73 -16.22
N TYR A 80 13.66 -8.10 -15.12
CA TYR A 80 14.53 -6.94 -15.20
C TYR A 80 15.61 -6.97 -14.11
N GLU A 81 16.84 -6.81 -14.58
CA GLU A 81 18.09 -6.99 -13.87
C GLU A 81 18.16 -6.16 -12.59
N LYS A 82 18.72 -6.80 -11.56
CA LYS A 82 18.91 -6.27 -10.21
C LYS A 82 19.54 -4.88 -10.26
N ARG A 83 18.74 -3.82 -10.07
CA ARG A 83 19.32 -2.55 -9.60
C ARG A 83 19.62 -2.74 -8.12
N SER A 84 20.91 -2.91 -7.83
CA SER A 84 21.53 -3.02 -6.52
C SER A 84 20.79 -2.22 -5.44
N LEU A 85 20.32 -2.91 -4.39
CA LEU A 85 20.09 -2.34 -3.07
C LEU A 85 21.10 -2.99 -2.11
N HIS A 86 22.37 -2.69 -2.32
CA HIS A 86 23.31 -2.41 -1.23
C HIS A 86 23.21 -0.88 -1.01
N GLU A 87 23.13 -0.28 0.16
CA GLU A 87 23.28 -0.69 1.54
C GLU A 87 22.46 0.31 2.37
N ALA A 88 21.97 -0.11 3.54
CA ALA A 88 21.73 0.83 4.62
C ALA A 88 23.11 1.41 5.01
N ASP A 89 23.23 2.74 5.09
CA ASP A 89 24.10 3.51 6.00
C ASP A 89 24.60 4.81 5.35
N ASN A 90 23.83 5.89 5.56
CA ASN A 90 24.27 7.26 5.88
C ASN A 90 23.20 8.28 5.48
N VAL A 91 22.25 8.52 6.39
CA VAL A 91 21.41 9.72 6.35
C VAL A 91 22.29 10.93 6.63
N ASN A 92 23.01 11.42 5.63
CA ASN A 92 23.58 12.76 5.64
C ASN A 92 22.58 13.74 5.00
N ARG A 93 21.71 14.25 5.88
CA ARG A 93 21.10 15.58 5.88
C ARG A 93 21.67 16.53 4.81
N LYS A 94 20.93 16.78 3.70
CA LYS A 94 20.72 18.13 3.14
C LYS A 94 19.39 18.18 2.39
N GLY A 95 18.71 19.33 2.58
CA GLY A 95 17.29 19.51 2.39
C GLY A 95 16.80 19.34 0.96
N VAL A 96 15.58 18.82 0.86
CA VAL A 96 14.70 19.12 -0.27
C VAL A 96 13.50 19.83 0.32
N THR A 97 13.53 21.17 0.28
CA THR A 97 12.33 21.97 0.44
C THR A 97 11.49 21.75 -0.81
N SER A 98 10.53 20.83 -0.77
CA SER A 98 9.49 20.75 -1.78
C SER A 98 8.49 21.87 -1.47
N THR A 99 8.65 23.00 -2.15
CA THR A 99 7.60 24.02 -2.20
C THR A 99 6.44 23.43 -3.00
N TYR A 100 5.37 23.10 -2.28
CA TYR A 100 4.10 22.64 -2.83
C TYR A 100 3.43 23.80 -3.57
N ASP A 101 3.55 23.82 -4.90
CA ASP A 101 2.96 24.85 -5.75
C ASP A 101 1.43 24.67 -5.78
N SER A 102 0.76 25.54 -5.03
CA SER A 102 -0.68 25.53 -4.80
C SER A 102 -1.39 26.47 -5.76
N ASN A 103 -1.23 26.34 -7.09
CA ASN A 103 -2.04 27.11 -8.04
C ASN A 103 -2.26 26.37 -9.36
N ARG A 104 -3.30 25.54 -9.41
CA ARG A 104 -3.93 25.13 -10.67
C ARG A 104 -5.44 25.35 -10.61
N THR A 105 -5.81 26.63 -10.64
CA THR A 105 -7.16 27.12 -10.91
C THR A 105 -7.08 28.15 -12.03
N ARG A 106 -7.34 27.71 -13.26
CA ARG A 106 -8.29 28.32 -14.22
C ARG A 106 -8.39 27.45 -15.47
#